data_AF-A0A2S8WU78-F1
#
_entry.id   AF-A0A2S8WU78-F1
#
_cell.length_a   1.000
_cell.length_b   1.000
_cell.length_c   1.000
_cell.angle_alpha   90.00
_cell.angle_beta   90.00
_cell.angle_gamma   90.00
#
_symmetry.space_group_name_H-M   'P 1'
#
loop_
_entity.id
_entity.type
_entity.pdbx_description
1 polymer ?
#
loop_
_entity_poly.entity_id
_entity_poly.type
_entity_poly.pdbx_seq_one_letter_code
_entity_poly.pdbx_strand_id
1 'polypeptide(L)' 'MKFVFEIDMSTEAVKIDPEKEISRMLRYWAGNLKNYPMEQGAEEDIYDSDFKAAGSWCIIED' A
#
# COMPACT_ATOMS: atom_id res chain seq x y z
N MET A 1 8.31 16.65 3.66
CA MET A 1 8.33 15.18 3.86
C MET A 1 6.91 14.69 3.76
N LYS A 2 6.68 13.72 2.87
CA LYS A 2 5.35 13.24 2.53
C LYS A 2 5.31 11.73 2.62
N PHE A 3 4.26 11.22 3.27
CA PHE A 3 3.89 9.81 3.20
C PHE A 3 2.95 9.61 2.00
N VAL A 4 3.31 8.68 1.10
CA VAL A 4 2.53 8.35 -0.10
C VAL A 4 2.09 6.89 0.00
N PHE A 5 0.80 6.64 -0.27
CA PHE A 5 0.23 5.31 -0.40
C PHE A 5 -0.50 5.27 -1.73
N GLU A 6 0.05 4.55 -2.70
CA GLU A 6 -0.45 4.51 -4.07
C GLU A 6 -0.94 3.10 -4.40
N ILE A 7 -2.13 3.02 -4.98
CA ILE A 7 -2.77 1.76 -5.37
C ILE A 7 -3.16 1.87 -6.84
N ASP A 8 -2.81 0.85 -7.62
CA ASP A 8 -3.32 0.67 -8.97
C ASP A 8 -4.77 0.14 -8.94
N MET A 9 -5.70 1.06 -9.18
CA MET A 9 -7.13 0.80 -9.25
C MET A 9 -7.53 -0.06 -10.47
N SER A 10 -6.61 -0.33 -11.40
CA SER A 10 -6.85 -1.15 -12.59
C SER A 10 -6.56 -2.64 -12.36
N THR A 11 -6.04 -3.03 -11.20
CA THR A 11 -5.85 -4.44 -10.85
C THR A 11 -7.18 -5.18 -10.75
N GLU A 12 -7.20 -6.46 -11.13
CA GLU A 12 -8.43 -7.25 -11.20
C GLU A 12 -9.11 -7.40 -9.84
N ALA A 13 -8.36 -7.64 -8.76
CA ALA A 13 -8.90 -7.73 -7.41
C ALA A 13 -9.57 -6.43 -6.96
N VAL A 14 -8.94 -5.27 -7.24
CA VAL A 14 -9.50 -3.96 -6.91
C VAL A 14 -10.74 -3.66 -7.75
N LYS A 15 -10.79 -4.04 -9.03
CA LYS A 15 -11.98 -3.87 -9.88
C LYS A 15 -13.21 -4.64 -9.38
N ILE A 16 -13.02 -5.81 -8.78
CA ILE A 16 -14.13 -6.68 -8.31
C ILE A 16 -14.83 -6.05 -7.11
N ASP A 17 -14.06 -5.62 -6.10
CA ASP A 17 -14.59 -5.03 -4.87
C ASP A 17 -13.59 -4.01 -4.29
N PRO A 18 -13.60 -2.76 -4.80
CA PRO A 18 -12.59 -1.77 -4.45
C PRO A 18 -12.58 -1.45 -2.96
N GLU A 19 -13.76 -1.30 -2.35
CA GLU A 19 -13.88 -0.96 -0.93
C GLU A 19 -13.23 -2.03 -0.06
N LYS A 20 -13.60 -3.29 -0.28
CA LYS A 20 -13.06 -4.41 0.48
C LYS A 20 -11.56 -4.55 0.28
N GLU A 21 -11.08 -4.42 -0.95
CA GLU A 21 -9.69 -4.65 -1.30
C GLU A 21 -8.77 -3.54 -0.75
N ILE A 22 -9.13 -2.27 -0.94
CA ILE A 22 -8.41 -1.13 -0.37
C ILE A 22 -8.44 -1.18 1.16
N SER A 23 -9.58 -1.50 1.77
CA SER A 23 -9.70 -1.62 3.22
C SER A 23 -8.77 -2.71 3.77
N ARG A 24 -8.59 -3.81 3.03
CA ARG A 24 -7.68 -4.90 3.40
C ARG A 24 -6.22 -4.43 3.31
N MET A 25 -5.83 -3.80 2.20
CA MET A 25 -4.49 -3.26 1.99
C MET A 25 -4.09 -2.27 3.10
N LEU A 26 -4.96 -1.31 3.41
CA LEU A 26 -4.74 -0.32 4.48
C LEU A 26 -4.55 -0.99 5.85
N ARG A 27 -5.38 -2.00 6.19
CA ARG A 27 -5.26 -2.71 7.47
C ARG A 27 -3.95 -3.48 7.61
N TYR A 28 -3.55 -4.22 6.57
CA TYR A 28 -2.31 -5.00 6.61
C TYR A 28 -1.10 -4.08 6.68
N TRP A 29 -1.06 -3.08 5.82
CA TRP A 29 0.06 -2.18 5.75
C TRP A 29 0.21 -1.33 7.03
N ALA A 30 -0.88 -0.77 7.56
CA ALA A 30 -0.82 0.02 8.79
C ALA A 30 -0.27 -0.80 9.99
N GLY A 31 -0.51 -2.12 10.00
CA GLY A 31 0.06 -3.03 11.00
C GLY A 31 1.57 -3.30 10.83
N ASN A 32 2.09 -3.16 9.62
CA ASN A 32 3.50 -3.38 9.28
C ASN A 32 4.40 -2.18 9.55
N LEU A 33 3.83 -0.96 9.64
CA LEU A 33 4.56 0.29 9.86
C LEU A 33 5.60 0.23 10.99
N LYS A 34 5.30 -0.49 12.07
CA LYS A 34 6.21 -0.67 13.22
C LYS A 34 7.56 -1.32 12.87
N ASN A 35 7.68 -1.93 11.68
CA ASN A 35 8.89 -2.61 11.21
C ASN A 35 9.83 -1.71 10.41
N TYR A 36 9.43 -0.47 10.10
CA TYR A 36 10.20 0.43 9.25
C TYR A 36 10.68 1.66 10.01
N PRO A 37 11.86 2.19 9.68
CA PRO A 37 12.24 3.52 10.12
C PRO A 37 11.33 4.54 9.41
N MET A 38 10.62 5.39 10.16
CA MET A 38 9.69 6.39 9.59
C MET A 38 10.45 7.62 9.06
N GLU A 39 11.36 7.36 8.13
CA GLU A 39 12.27 8.33 7.53
C GLU A 39 12.30 8.17 6.00
N GLN A 40 12.92 9.13 5.32
CA GLN A 40 13.04 9.13 3.86
C GLN A 40 13.69 7.83 3.35
N GLY A 41 13.12 7.28 2.28
CA GLY A 41 13.61 6.04 1.66
C GLY A 41 12.98 4.78 2.24
N ALA A 42 12.15 4.89 3.29
CA ALA A 42 11.30 3.78 3.71
C ALA A 42 10.16 3.55 2.69
N GLU A 43 10.00 2.29 2.27
CA GLU A 43 9.02 1.86 1.28
C GLU A 43 8.70 0.36 1.40
N GLU A 44 7.57 -0.08 0.83
CA GLU A 44 7.23 -1.49 0.59
C GLU A 44 6.19 -1.57 -0.54
N ASP A 45 6.15 -2.71 -1.21
CA ASP A 45 5.07 -3.06 -2.13
C ASP A 45 3.76 -3.32 -1.37
N ILE A 46 2.65 -2.98 -2.04
CA ILE A 46 1.30 -3.35 -1.61
C ILE A 46 0.83 -4.49 -2.51
N TYR A 47 0.32 -5.55 -1.89
CA TYR A 47 -0.20 -6.72 -2.59
C TYR A 47 -1.71 -6.83 -2.45
N ASP A 48 -2.39 -7.27 -3.50
CA ASP A 48 -3.82 -7.61 -3.49
C ASP A 48 -4.10 -8.95 -2.77
N SER A 49 -5.38 -9.33 -2.70
CA SER A 49 -5.82 -10.57 -2.05
C SER A 49 -5.40 -11.84 -2.80
N ASP A 50 -4.97 -11.71 -4.06
CA ASP A 50 -4.39 -12.78 -4.88
C ASP A 50 -2.85 -12.83 -4.76
N PHE A 51 -2.24 -12.02 -3.88
CA PHE A 51 -0.79 -11.86 -3.73
C PHE A 51 -0.09 -11.31 -4.98
N LYS A 52 -0.79 -10.48 -5.77
CA LYS A 52 -0.20 -9.75 -6.90
C LYS A 52 0.15 -8.33 -6.47
N ALA A 53 1.24 -7.80 -7.00
CA ALA A 53 1.61 -6.41 -6.78
C ALA A 53 0.49 -5.48 -7.27
N ALA A 54 0.09 -4.55 -6.40
CA ALA A 54 -1.04 -3.66 -6.61
C ALA A 54 -0.72 -2.20 -6.29
N GLY A 55 0.53 -1.89 -5.93
CA GLY A 55 0.98 -0.54 -5.62
C GLY A 55 2.16 -0.56 -4.67
N SER A 56 2.43 0.58 -4.04
CA SER A 56 3.46 0.73 -3.02
C SER A 56 3.16 1.91 -2.10
N TRP A 57 3.87 1.96 -0.97
CA TRP A 57 3.95 3.16 -0.16
C TRP A 57 5.40 3.60 -0.02
N CYS A 58 5.61 4.89 0.22
CA CYS A 58 6.94 5.44 0.47
C CYS A 58 6.91 6.75 1.29
N ILE A 59 8.04 7.08 1.91
CA ILE A 59 8.29 8.41 2.48
C ILE A 59 9.28 9.16 1.58
N ILE A 60 8.82 10.28 1.02
CA ILE A 60 9.59 11.13 0.11
C ILE A 60 9.84 12.53 0.69
N GLU A 61 10.81 13.27 0.14
CA GLU A 61 10.92 14.72 0.34
C GLU A 61 9.77 15.47 -0.36
N ASP A 62 9.52 16.72 0.02
CA ASP A 62 8.44 17.53 -0.56
C ASP A 62 8.69 17.89 -2.04
#